data_AF-A0AAJ4MNL3-F1
#
_entry.id   AF-A0AAJ4MNL3-F1
#
_cell.length_a   1.000
_cell.length_b   1.000
_cell.length_c   1.000
_cell.angle_alpha   90.00
_cell.angle_beta   90.00
_cell.angle_gamma   90.00
#
_symmetry.space_group_name_H-M   'P 1'
#
loop_
_entity.id
_entity.type
_entity.pdbx_description
1 polymer ?
#
loop_
_entity_poly.entity_id
_entity_poly.type
_entity_poly.pdbx_seq_one_letter_code
_entity_poly.pdbx_strand_id
1 'polypeptide(L)'
;MKKSLSRLLACAALALSFSAGAASAADPAAASLPGHYYLQGVMETGSELLLKKDGKFEWMLSYGNTDEQASGEWRVAGDVVTLVAGNGGKEPQFRVFEESEMRIQKPAEAGLWVAIVGFPRLGPMAGVEVKFEAQSGKTATAVSVANGDAIVRMPASESWVRAGLRRQGSKADYQWLTVPPVRAQERIAAFAVTDPQWLRGQAYQKLSLRVVKGGLKVDDPDHGLARGLYAKPASTQ
;
A
#
# COMPACT_ATOMS: atom_id res chain seq x y z
N MET A 1 58.19 58.83 -11.94
CA MET A 1 59.20 58.75 -10.85
C MET A 1 58.58 58.05 -9.65
N LYS A 2 59.27 57.02 -9.13
CA LYS A 2 59.26 56.48 -7.73
C LYS A 2 57.93 55.85 -7.25
N LYS A 3 57.79 54.51 -7.33
CA LYS A 3 58.14 53.47 -6.32
C LYS A 3 57.35 53.59 -5.01
N SER A 4 56.52 52.60 -4.69
CA SER A 4 56.88 51.56 -3.70
C SER A 4 55.80 50.49 -3.57
N LEU A 5 56.23 49.23 -3.52
CA LEU A 5 55.48 48.07 -3.08
C LEU A 5 55.20 48.15 -1.57
N SER A 6 54.14 47.48 -1.10
CA SER A 6 54.29 46.51 -0.01
C SER A 6 53.17 45.47 -0.03
N ARG A 7 53.57 44.21 0.12
CA ARG A 7 52.72 43.02 0.22
C ARG A 7 52.17 42.90 1.63
N LEU A 8 50.94 42.39 1.76
CA LEU A 8 50.51 41.66 2.95
C LEU A 8 49.66 40.46 2.49
N LEU A 9 50.17 39.27 2.77
CA LEU A 9 49.43 38.02 2.78
C LEU A 9 48.40 38.08 3.91
N ALA A 10 47.19 37.56 3.68
CA ALA A 10 46.36 37.03 4.76
C ALA A 10 45.42 35.93 4.24
N CYS A 11 45.81 34.70 4.59
CA CYS A 11 45.02 33.51 4.91
C CYS A 11 43.64 33.32 4.26
N ALA A 12 43.57 32.30 3.39
CA ALA A 12 42.35 31.60 3.06
C ALA A 12 41.79 30.88 4.30
N ALA A 13 40.54 31.18 4.67
CA ALA A 13 39.74 30.35 5.55
C ALA A 13 38.56 29.79 4.75
N LEU A 14 38.70 28.55 4.28
CA LEU A 14 37.58 27.77 3.74
C LEU A 14 36.68 27.38 4.92
N ALA A 15 35.53 28.04 5.05
CA ALA A 15 34.48 27.63 5.97
C ALA A 15 33.79 26.36 5.42
N LEU A 16 34.26 25.19 5.86
CA LEU A 16 33.53 23.93 5.72
C LEU A 16 32.24 24.02 6.55
N SER A 17 31.16 24.41 5.88
CA SER A 17 29.81 24.37 6.46
C SER A 17 29.37 22.92 6.57
N PHE A 18 29.71 22.26 7.68
CA PHE A 18 29.07 21.02 8.08
C PHE A 18 27.59 21.32 8.34
N SER A 19 26.74 21.04 7.36
CA SER A 19 25.30 20.96 7.57
C SER A 19 25.04 19.74 8.44
N ALA A 20 25.05 19.94 9.76
CA ALA A 20 24.53 18.96 10.69
C ALA A 20 23.07 18.71 10.32
N GLY A 21 22.80 17.55 9.71
CA GLY A 21 21.44 17.09 9.49
C GLY A 21 20.70 17.17 10.82
N ALA A 22 19.62 17.94 10.86
CA ALA A 22 18.76 18.03 12.02
C ALA A 22 18.29 16.62 12.37
N ALA A 23 18.92 16.03 13.37
CA ALA A 23 18.36 14.89 14.07
C ALA A 23 17.05 15.39 14.67
N SER A 24 15.93 15.03 14.05
CA SER A 24 14.61 15.26 14.60
C SER A 24 14.62 14.68 16.00
N ALA A 25 14.56 15.53 17.03
CA ALA A 25 14.37 15.08 18.39
C ALA A 25 13.09 14.24 18.39
N ALA A 26 13.22 12.94 18.61
CA ALA A 26 12.07 12.06 18.72
C ALA A 26 11.19 12.58 19.85
N ASP A 27 9.93 12.85 19.56
CA ASP A 27 8.95 13.31 20.54
C ASP A 27 8.99 12.36 21.75
N PRO A 28 9.16 12.83 23.00
CA PRO A 28 9.18 11.96 24.18
C PRO A 28 7.92 11.09 24.30
N ALA A 29 6.78 11.49 23.71
CA ALA A 29 5.61 10.63 23.55
C ALA A 29 5.94 9.38 22.71
N ALA A 30 6.69 9.54 21.61
CA ALA A 30 7.07 8.48 20.67
C ALA A 30 7.90 7.37 21.31
N ALA A 31 8.76 7.70 22.28
CA ALA A 31 9.58 6.70 22.98
C ALA A 31 8.73 5.74 23.84
N SER A 32 7.56 6.18 24.29
CA SER A 32 6.64 5.39 25.12
C SER A 32 5.56 4.64 24.33
N LEU A 33 5.37 4.96 23.05
CA LEU A 33 4.32 4.39 22.21
C LEU A 33 4.49 2.89 21.90
N PRO A 34 5.69 2.33 21.68
CA PRO A 34 5.81 0.92 21.39
C PRO A 34 5.19 0.03 22.47
N GLY A 35 4.53 -1.06 22.04
CA GLY A 35 3.85 -2.02 22.90
C GLY A 35 2.56 -2.57 22.31
N HIS A 36 1.96 -3.50 23.05
CA HIS A 36 0.66 -4.08 22.76
C HIS A 36 -0.45 -3.18 23.33
N TYR A 37 -1.51 -3.00 22.56
CA TYR A 37 -2.72 -2.30 22.94
C TYR A 37 -3.93 -3.15 22.62
N TYR A 38 -4.85 -3.27 23.57
CA TYR A 38 -6.08 -4.05 23.44
C TYR A 38 -7.27 -3.10 23.41
N LEU A 39 -8.18 -3.34 22.48
CA LEU A 39 -9.42 -2.56 22.36
C LEU A 39 -10.31 -2.81 23.58
N GLN A 40 -10.75 -1.73 24.21
CA GLN A 40 -11.71 -1.71 25.31
C GLN A 40 -12.93 -0.88 24.94
N GLY A 41 -14.08 -1.18 25.57
CA GLY A 41 -15.29 -0.36 25.45
C GLY A 41 -16.14 -0.61 24.18
N VAL A 42 -15.82 -1.66 23.42
CA VAL A 42 -16.62 -2.11 22.27
C VAL A 42 -17.09 -3.54 22.54
N MET A 43 -18.40 -3.77 22.55
CA MET A 43 -18.97 -5.10 22.79
C MET A 43 -18.73 -6.04 21.60
N GLU A 44 -18.57 -7.33 21.89
CA GLU A 44 -18.48 -8.43 20.90
C GLU A 44 -17.38 -8.27 19.85
N THR A 45 -16.43 -7.35 20.08
CA THR A 45 -15.36 -7.01 19.17
C THR A 45 -14.03 -7.13 19.93
N GLY A 46 -13.19 -8.06 19.49
CA GLY A 46 -11.80 -8.15 19.94
C GLY A 46 -10.90 -7.42 18.96
N SER A 47 -9.96 -6.61 19.44
CA SER A 47 -8.91 -6.08 18.56
C SER A 47 -7.64 -5.81 19.33
N GLU A 48 -6.52 -6.09 18.69
CA GLU A 48 -5.18 -5.83 19.19
C GLU A 48 -4.39 -4.99 18.19
N LEU A 49 -3.62 -4.04 18.71
CA LEU A 49 -2.65 -3.26 17.99
C LEU A 49 -1.28 -3.42 18.66
N LEU A 50 -0.31 -3.89 17.90
CA LEU A 50 1.10 -3.90 18.30
C LEU A 50 1.83 -2.78 17.56
N LEU A 51 2.38 -1.81 18.31
CA LEU A 51 3.34 -0.84 17.80
C LEU A 51 4.76 -1.31 18.12
N LYS A 52 5.57 -1.61 17.11
CA LYS A 52 6.96 -2.05 17.27
C LYS A 52 7.91 -0.85 17.31
N LYS A 53 9.04 -1.02 18.00
CA LYS A 53 10.09 0.02 18.15
C LYS A 53 10.76 0.42 16.83
N ASP A 54 10.72 -0.45 15.82
CA ASP A 54 11.29 -0.21 14.49
C ASP A 54 10.34 0.57 13.55
N GLY A 55 9.22 1.09 14.09
CA GLY A 55 8.23 1.83 13.29
C GLY A 55 7.25 0.94 12.55
N LYS A 56 7.23 -0.38 12.78
CA LYS A 56 6.22 -1.28 12.20
C LYS A 56 5.04 -1.52 13.13
N PHE A 57 3.87 -1.85 12.57
CA PHE A 57 2.71 -2.25 13.34
C PHE A 57 2.09 -3.55 12.83
N GLU A 58 1.38 -4.22 13.75
CA GLU A 58 0.45 -5.30 13.44
C GLU A 58 -0.88 -4.98 14.11
N TRP A 59 -1.98 -5.24 13.42
CA TRP A 59 -3.33 -4.99 13.88
C TRP A 59 -4.23 -6.14 13.46
N MET A 60 -5.10 -6.55 14.37
CA MET A 60 -6.12 -7.58 14.12
C MET A 60 -7.43 -7.14 14.76
N LEU A 61 -8.54 -7.49 14.12
CA LEU A 61 -9.88 -7.38 14.66
C LEU A 61 -10.63 -8.67 14.41
N SER A 62 -11.41 -9.08 15.39
CA SER A 62 -12.36 -10.18 15.27
C SER A 62 -13.73 -9.71 15.76
N TYR A 63 -14.73 -9.89 14.90
CA TYR A 63 -16.13 -9.57 15.18
C TYR A 63 -17.03 -10.63 14.55
N GLY A 64 -17.73 -11.41 15.38
CA GLY A 64 -18.56 -12.52 14.93
C GLY A 64 -17.75 -13.56 14.14
N ASN A 65 -18.05 -13.71 12.85
CA ASN A 65 -17.33 -14.60 11.91
C ASN A 65 -16.33 -13.87 11.00
N THR A 66 -16.12 -12.58 11.25
CA THR A 66 -15.28 -11.71 10.42
C THR A 66 -13.98 -11.43 11.17
N ASP A 67 -12.87 -11.83 10.56
CA ASP A 67 -11.53 -11.49 11.01
C ASP A 67 -10.88 -10.54 10.00
N GLU A 68 -10.39 -9.43 10.51
CA GLU A 68 -9.68 -8.42 9.74
C GLU A 68 -8.26 -8.25 10.29
N GLN A 69 -7.33 -7.89 9.40
CA GLN A 69 -5.96 -7.64 9.78
C GLN A 69 -5.37 -6.49 8.97
N ALA A 70 -4.36 -5.83 9.54
CA ALA A 70 -3.56 -4.84 8.86
C ALA A 70 -2.15 -4.85 9.45
N SER A 71 -1.15 -4.60 8.62
CA SER A 71 0.23 -4.47 9.06
C SER A 71 0.97 -3.51 8.16
N GLY A 72 1.93 -2.77 8.70
CA GLY A 72 2.67 -1.78 7.92
C GLY A 72 3.56 -0.92 8.77
N GLU A 73 3.64 0.37 8.45
CA GLU A 73 4.45 1.35 9.17
C GLU A 73 3.56 2.29 9.99
N TRP A 74 4.03 2.71 11.15
CA TRP A 74 3.38 3.76 11.93
C TRP A 74 4.30 4.96 12.10
N ARG A 75 3.70 6.14 12.18
CA ARG A 75 4.38 7.42 12.38
C ARG A 75 3.62 8.25 13.40
N VAL A 76 4.30 9.17 14.07
CA VAL A 76 3.70 10.08 15.03
C VAL A 76 3.99 11.53 14.65
N ALA A 77 2.97 12.39 14.76
CA ALA A 77 3.08 13.83 14.60
C ALA A 77 2.20 14.51 15.65
N GLY A 78 2.81 15.13 16.66
CA GLY A 78 2.09 15.64 17.83
C GLY A 78 1.35 14.52 18.56
N ASP A 79 0.05 14.69 18.78
CA ASP A 79 -0.80 13.72 19.45
C ASP A 79 -1.47 12.72 18.49
N VAL A 80 -1.05 12.65 17.23
CA VAL A 80 -1.63 11.74 16.22
C VAL A 80 -0.62 10.67 15.84
N VAL A 81 -1.02 9.40 16.05
CA VAL A 81 -0.37 8.21 15.51
C VAL A 81 -1.08 7.83 14.22
N THR A 82 -0.35 7.78 13.11
CA THR A 82 -0.86 7.31 11.82
C THR A 82 -0.32 5.92 11.54
N LEU A 83 -1.21 4.94 11.38
CA LEU A 83 -0.91 3.62 10.85
C LEU A 83 -1.08 3.66 9.33
N VAL A 84 -0.08 3.19 8.58
CA VAL A 84 -0.15 3.06 7.11
C VAL A 84 0.10 1.61 6.74
N ALA A 85 -0.96 0.92 6.34
CA ALA A 85 -0.95 -0.51 6.07
C ALA A 85 -0.31 -0.85 4.72
N GLY A 86 0.11 -2.11 4.57
CA GLY A 86 0.77 -2.62 3.38
C GLY A 86 2.09 -1.90 3.09
N ASN A 87 2.30 -1.52 1.84
CA ASN A 87 3.53 -0.89 1.36
C ASN A 87 3.56 0.65 1.53
N GLY A 88 2.79 1.19 2.47
CA GLY A 88 2.76 2.63 2.73
C GLY A 88 1.84 3.43 1.79
N GLY A 89 0.83 2.78 1.20
CA GLY A 89 -0.10 3.40 0.24
C GLY A 89 0.48 3.56 -1.17
N LYS A 90 1.59 2.89 -1.50
CA LYS A 90 2.12 2.83 -2.87
C LYS A 90 1.25 1.90 -3.71
N GLU A 91 1.27 2.04 -5.03
CA GLU A 91 0.57 1.08 -5.89
C GLU A 91 1.26 -0.30 -5.86
N PRO A 92 0.51 -1.41 -5.95
CA PRO A 92 1.08 -2.70 -6.27
C PRO A 92 1.85 -2.60 -7.59
N GLN A 93 2.97 -3.31 -7.67
CA GLN A 93 3.72 -3.42 -8.91
C GLN A 93 3.31 -4.69 -9.64
N PHE A 94 3.13 -4.55 -10.95
CA PHE A 94 2.63 -5.62 -11.81
C PHE A 94 3.66 -6.01 -12.87
N ARG A 95 3.58 -7.25 -13.34
CA ARG A 95 4.19 -7.69 -14.60
C ARG A 95 3.26 -8.69 -15.28
N VAL A 96 3.47 -8.98 -16.55
CA VAL A 96 2.79 -10.13 -17.17
C VAL A 96 3.33 -11.40 -16.52
N PHE A 97 2.47 -12.39 -16.29
CA PHE A 97 2.91 -13.73 -15.86
C PHE A 97 3.89 -14.31 -16.89
N GLU A 98 4.88 -15.04 -16.41
CA GLU A 98 5.75 -15.83 -17.28
C GLU A 98 4.99 -17.05 -17.80
N GLU A 99 5.40 -17.59 -18.96
CA GLU A 99 4.76 -18.76 -19.55
C GLU A 99 4.72 -19.96 -18.59
N SER A 100 5.76 -20.13 -17.77
CA SER A 100 5.85 -21.17 -16.73
C SER A 100 4.90 -20.96 -15.55
N GLU A 101 4.44 -19.73 -15.33
CA GLU A 101 3.49 -19.35 -14.28
C GLU A 101 2.05 -19.38 -14.78
N MET A 102 1.85 -19.28 -16.10
CA MET A 102 0.54 -19.35 -16.75
C MET A 102 -0.05 -20.74 -16.56
N ARG A 103 -1.20 -20.80 -15.88
CA ARG A 103 -2.01 -22.02 -15.76
C ARG A 103 -3.34 -21.89 -16.52
N ILE A 104 -3.33 -21.08 -17.58
CA ILE A 104 -4.48 -20.85 -18.46
C ILE A 104 -4.55 -22.03 -19.43
N GLN A 105 -5.65 -22.79 -19.36
CA GLN A 105 -5.85 -23.98 -20.20
C GLN A 105 -6.79 -23.73 -21.38
N LYS A 106 -7.58 -22.66 -21.34
CA LYS A 106 -8.61 -22.37 -22.33
C LYS A 106 -8.65 -20.86 -22.66
N PRO A 107 -8.77 -20.49 -23.95
CA PRO A 107 -9.08 -19.12 -24.35
C PRO A 107 -10.38 -18.60 -23.72
N ALA A 108 -10.47 -17.29 -23.53
CA ALA A 108 -11.74 -16.67 -23.14
C ALA A 108 -12.77 -16.77 -24.27
N GLU A 109 -14.05 -16.70 -23.93
CA GLU A 109 -15.13 -16.75 -24.91
C GLU A 109 -15.01 -15.59 -25.93
N ALA A 110 -15.53 -15.79 -27.14
CA ALA A 110 -15.56 -14.72 -28.12
C ALA A 110 -16.37 -13.52 -27.59
N GLY A 111 -15.80 -12.32 -27.71
CA GLY A 111 -16.42 -11.10 -27.20
C GLY A 111 -16.17 -10.82 -25.72
N LEU A 112 -15.46 -11.69 -25.00
CA LEU A 112 -14.97 -11.44 -23.64
C LEU A 112 -13.45 -11.31 -23.63
N TRP A 113 -12.94 -10.31 -22.92
CA TRP A 113 -11.53 -10.25 -22.53
C TRP A 113 -11.42 -10.45 -21.02
N VAL A 114 -10.46 -11.27 -20.61
CA VAL A 114 -10.26 -11.66 -19.21
C VAL A 114 -8.83 -11.30 -18.78
N ALA A 115 -8.71 -10.42 -17.78
CA ALA A 115 -7.46 -10.21 -17.08
C ALA A 115 -7.49 -10.98 -15.77
N ILE A 116 -6.50 -11.84 -15.53
CA ILE A 116 -6.33 -12.54 -14.25
C ILE A 116 -5.26 -11.79 -13.46
N VAL A 117 -5.55 -11.37 -12.24
CA VAL A 117 -4.59 -10.69 -11.37
C VAL A 117 -4.32 -11.55 -10.14
N GLY A 118 -3.04 -11.75 -9.82
CA GLY A 118 -2.68 -12.57 -8.66
C GLY A 118 -1.19 -12.68 -8.42
N PHE A 119 -0.85 -13.48 -7.43
CA PHE A 119 0.51 -13.77 -7.00
C PHE A 119 0.93 -15.12 -7.59
N PRO A 120 2.07 -15.19 -8.30
CA PRO A 120 2.57 -16.43 -8.86
C PRO A 120 2.63 -17.55 -7.81
N ARG A 121 1.95 -18.67 -8.10
CA ARG A 121 1.83 -19.86 -7.22
C ARG A 121 1.14 -19.65 -5.87
N LEU A 122 0.70 -18.44 -5.53
CA LEU A 122 0.15 -18.12 -4.20
C LEU A 122 -1.35 -17.81 -4.24
N GLY A 123 -1.90 -17.39 -5.38
CA GLY A 123 -3.34 -17.24 -5.57
C GLY A 123 -3.75 -15.88 -6.14
N PRO A 124 -5.05 -15.62 -6.25
CA PRO A 124 -5.57 -14.42 -6.89
C PRO A 124 -5.46 -13.15 -6.03
N MET A 125 -5.58 -11.98 -6.67
CA MET A 125 -5.72 -10.69 -6.01
C MET A 125 -6.98 -9.97 -6.53
N ALA A 126 -7.93 -9.72 -5.64
CA ALA A 126 -9.10 -8.89 -5.89
C ALA A 126 -8.79 -7.39 -5.73
N GLY A 127 -9.70 -6.53 -6.19
CA GLY A 127 -9.63 -5.08 -5.96
C GLY A 127 -8.58 -4.37 -6.82
N VAL A 128 -8.18 -4.98 -7.94
CA VAL A 128 -7.31 -4.34 -8.94
C VAL A 128 -8.17 -3.86 -10.10
N GLU A 129 -8.15 -2.56 -10.35
CA GLU A 129 -8.79 -1.97 -11.53
C GLU A 129 -7.89 -2.21 -12.75
N VAL A 130 -8.45 -2.88 -13.75
CA VAL A 130 -7.81 -3.17 -15.03
C VAL A 130 -8.50 -2.37 -16.12
N LYS A 131 -7.74 -1.48 -16.76
CA LYS A 131 -8.12 -0.77 -17.97
C LYS A 131 -7.58 -1.50 -19.19
N PHE A 132 -8.48 -2.10 -19.95
CA PHE A 132 -8.19 -2.79 -21.20
C PHE A 132 -8.11 -1.76 -22.31
N GLU A 133 -7.11 -1.87 -23.17
CA GLU A 133 -7.00 -1.05 -24.37
C GLU A 133 -6.89 -1.92 -25.62
N ALA A 134 -7.76 -1.64 -26.58
CA ALA A 134 -7.81 -2.29 -27.87
C ALA A 134 -6.86 -1.63 -28.89
N GLN A 135 -6.55 -2.36 -29.96
CA GLN A 135 -5.77 -1.84 -31.08
C GLN A 135 -6.38 -0.56 -31.70
N SER A 136 -7.70 -0.42 -31.69
CA SER A 136 -8.40 0.80 -32.14
C SER A 136 -8.26 2.00 -31.20
N GLY A 137 -7.69 1.81 -29.99
CA GLY A 137 -7.69 2.78 -28.90
C GLY A 137 -8.94 2.75 -28.02
N LYS A 138 -9.94 1.91 -28.33
CA LYS A 138 -11.11 1.71 -27.47
C LYS A 138 -10.68 1.12 -26.12
N THR A 139 -11.24 1.63 -25.04
CA THR A 139 -10.93 1.14 -23.70
C THR A 139 -12.18 0.65 -22.97
N ALA A 140 -12.00 -0.36 -22.13
CA ALA A 140 -12.98 -0.81 -21.16
C ALA A 140 -12.29 -1.02 -19.80
N THR A 141 -13.04 -0.96 -18.70
CA THR A 141 -12.48 -1.11 -17.36
C THR A 141 -13.30 -2.10 -16.54
N ALA A 142 -12.63 -2.95 -15.77
CA ALA A 142 -13.24 -3.83 -14.78
C ALA A 142 -12.33 -3.93 -13.55
N VAL A 143 -12.88 -4.37 -12.42
CA VAL A 143 -12.12 -4.62 -11.19
C VAL A 143 -12.03 -6.12 -10.97
N SER A 144 -10.84 -6.61 -10.61
CA SER A 144 -10.65 -8.03 -10.29
C SER A 144 -11.48 -8.43 -9.08
N VAL A 145 -12.23 -9.52 -9.19
CA VAL A 145 -13.04 -10.05 -8.08
C VAL A 145 -12.25 -11.06 -7.25
N ALA A 146 -12.89 -11.76 -6.29
CA ALA A 146 -12.23 -12.67 -5.36
C ALA A 146 -11.36 -13.76 -6.04
N ASN A 147 -11.71 -14.19 -7.25
CA ASN A 147 -10.94 -15.18 -8.01
C ASN A 147 -9.80 -14.56 -8.86
N GLY A 148 -9.61 -13.24 -8.80
CA GLY A 148 -8.59 -12.51 -9.53
C GLY A 148 -9.02 -12.02 -10.91
N ASP A 149 -10.21 -12.40 -11.40
CA ASP A 149 -10.64 -12.05 -12.75
C ASP A 149 -11.25 -10.66 -12.82
N ALA A 150 -10.78 -9.86 -13.77
CA ALA A 150 -11.44 -8.67 -14.29
C ALA A 150 -11.90 -8.97 -15.73
N ILE A 151 -13.19 -8.84 -16.01
CA ILE A 151 -13.80 -9.27 -17.28
C ILE A 151 -14.53 -8.11 -17.93
N VAL A 152 -14.28 -7.89 -19.22
CA VAL A 152 -14.99 -6.90 -20.03
C VAL A 152 -15.56 -7.52 -21.30
N ARG A 153 -16.66 -6.95 -21.81
CA ARG A 153 -17.17 -7.25 -23.15
C ARG A 153 -16.50 -6.33 -24.17
N MET A 154 -15.95 -6.91 -25.23
CA MET A 154 -15.34 -6.17 -26.33
C MET A 154 -15.83 -6.72 -27.67
N PRO A 155 -16.02 -5.87 -28.70
CA PRO A 155 -16.36 -6.35 -30.04
C PRO A 155 -15.33 -7.36 -30.55
N ALA A 156 -15.78 -8.41 -31.24
CA ALA A 156 -14.90 -9.44 -31.78
C ALA A 156 -13.90 -8.93 -32.84
N SER A 157 -14.14 -7.74 -33.40
CA SER A 157 -13.22 -7.05 -34.30
C SER A 157 -12.04 -6.39 -33.61
N GLU A 158 -12.08 -6.24 -32.28
CA GLU A 158 -11.01 -5.63 -31.50
C GLU A 158 -9.96 -6.68 -31.11
N SER A 159 -8.70 -6.25 -31.04
CA SER A 159 -7.60 -7.03 -30.46
C SER A 159 -7.04 -6.32 -29.23
N TRP A 160 -6.75 -7.06 -28.17
CA TRP A 160 -6.23 -6.51 -26.92
C TRP A 160 -4.74 -6.21 -27.03
N VAL A 161 -4.32 -4.95 -26.81
CA VAL A 161 -2.92 -4.55 -27.00
C VAL A 161 -2.17 -4.28 -25.69
N ARG A 162 -2.85 -3.70 -24.68
CA ARG A 162 -2.25 -3.44 -23.37
C ARG A 162 -3.29 -3.37 -22.26
N ALA A 163 -2.83 -3.52 -21.03
CA ALA A 163 -3.61 -3.38 -19.83
C ALA A 163 -2.97 -2.32 -18.92
N GLY A 164 -3.78 -1.40 -18.42
CA GLY A 164 -3.41 -0.47 -17.36
C GLY A 164 -3.90 -1.03 -16.03
N LEU A 165 -3.03 -1.19 -15.04
CA LEU A 165 -3.38 -1.75 -13.74
C LEU A 165 -3.10 -0.74 -12.62
N ARG A 166 -4.02 -0.70 -11.65
CA ARG A 166 -3.86 0.01 -10.37
C ARG A 166 -4.86 -0.55 -9.36
N ARG A 167 -4.73 -0.19 -8.08
CA ARG A 167 -5.73 -0.55 -7.09
C ARG A 167 -7.07 0.17 -7.36
N GLN A 168 -8.18 -0.52 -7.11
CA GLN A 168 -9.51 0.08 -7.15
C GLN A 168 -9.58 1.32 -6.26
N GLY A 169 -10.14 2.41 -6.82
CA GLY A 169 -10.30 3.68 -6.11
C GLY A 169 -9.01 4.50 -5.97
N SER A 170 -7.86 4.01 -6.47
CA SER A 170 -6.64 4.80 -6.52
C SER A 170 -6.73 5.94 -7.53
N LYS A 171 -6.07 7.06 -7.20
CA LYS A 171 -5.87 8.19 -8.12
C LYS A 171 -4.51 8.15 -8.82
N ALA A 172 -3.68 7.14 -8.55
CA ALA A 172 -2.42 6.96 -9.24
C ALA A 172 -2.65 6.68 -10.74
N ASP A 173 -1.62 7.00 -11.54
CA ASP A 173 -1.58 6.61 -12.94
C ASP A 173 -1.58 5.08 -13.07
N TYR A 174 -2.13 4.58 -14.17
CA TYR A 174 -2.07 3.16 -14.48
C TYR A 174 -0.63 2.73 -14.77
N GLN A 175 -0.24 1.58 -14.22
CA GLN A 175 0.90 0.85 -14.74
C GLN A 175 0.48 0.14 -16.03
N TRP A 176 0.99 0.60 -17.16
CA TRP A 176 0.69 0.02 -18.47
C TRP A 176 1.62 -1.15 -18.80
N LEU A 177 1.02 -2.28 -19.15
CA LEU A 177 1.71 -3.50 -19.55
C LEU A 177 1.20 -3.95 -20.92
N THR A 178 2.12 -4.20 -21.85
CA THR A 178 1.81 -4.78 -23.16
C THR A 178 1.28 -6.21 -22.98
N VAL A 179 0.20 -6.52 -23.67
CA VAL A 179 -0.37 -7.88 -23.70
C VAL A 179 0.36 -8.68 -24.78
N PRO A 180 0.95 -9.84 -24.47
CA PRO A 180 1.60 -10.66 -25.48
C PRO A 180 0.62 -11.07 -26.59
N PRO A 181 1.05 -11.12 -27.88
CA PRO A 181 0.15 -11.43 -28.99
C PRO A 181 -0.62 -12.74 -28.85
N VAL A 182 0.01 -13.79 -28.31
CA VAL A 182 -0.66 -15.08 -28.04
C VAL A 182 -1.82 -14.91 -27.04
N ARG A 183 -1.64 -14.09 -26.02
CA ARG A 183 -2.65 -13.79 -25.00
C ARG A 183 -3.76 -12.91 -25.54
N ALA A 184 -3.43 -11.97 -26.43
CA ALA A 184 -4.42 -11.20 -27.16
C ALA A 184 -5.32 -12.10 -28.04
N GLN A 185 -4.72 -13.07 -28.75
CA GLN A 185 -5.45 -14.04 -29.56
C GLN A 185 -6.38 -14.93 -28.72
N GLU A 186 -5.90 -15.37 -27.56
CA GLU A 186 -6.69 -16.15 -26.61
C GLU A 186 -7.68 -15.30 -25.80
N ARG A 187 -7.62 -13.97 -25.91
CA ARG A 187 -8.43 -12.98 -25.17
C ARG A 187 -8.29 -13.09 -23.65
N ILE A 188 -7.17 -13.61 -23.18
CA ILE A 188 -6.90 -13.83 -21.77
C ILE A 188 -5.43 -13.62 -21.44
N ALA A 189 -5.16 -12.80 -20.43
CA ALA A 189 -3.81 -12.52 -19.95
C ALA A 189 -3.78 -12.49 -18.43
N ALA A 190 -2.69 -12.97 -17.82
CA ALA A 190 -2.49 -12.88 -16.38
C ALA A 190 -1.40 -11.87 -16.02
N PHE A 191 -1.62 -11.14 -14.93
CA PHE A 191 -0.75 -10.07 -14.41
C PHE A 191 -0.35 -10.37 -12.97
N ALA A 192 0.95 -10.58 -12.76
CA ALA A 192 1.55 -10.96 -11.52
C ALA A 192 1.78 -9.73 -10.65
N VAL A 193 1.31 -9.80 -9.41
CA VAL A 193 1.63 -8.85 -8.36
C VAL A 193 3.01 -9.23 -7.81
N THR A 194 3.98 -8.33 -7.90
CA THR A 194 5.38 -8.64 -7.55
C THR A 194 5.72 -8.35 -6.10
N ASP A 195 4.87 -7.58 -5.40
CA ASP A 195 5.08 -7.20 -4.01
C ASP A 195 4.25 -8.10 -3.07
N PRO A 196 4.88 -9.04 -2.33
CA PRO A 196 4.18 -9.98 -1.47
C PRO A 196 3.50 -9.31 -0.27
N GLN A 197 3.77 -8.04 0.03
CA GLN A 197 3.04 -7.32 1.10
C GLN A 197 1.54 -7.21 0.80
N TRP A 198 1.14 -7.33 -0.47
CA TRP A 198 -0.27 -7.34 -0.91
C TRP A 198 -0.97 -8.68 -0.74
N LEU A 199 -0.27 -9.77 -0.41
CA LEU A 199 -0.90 -11.08 -0.16
C LEU A 199 -1.84 -11.03 1.04
N ARG A 200 -1.52 -10.20 2.02
CA ARG A 200 -2.37 -10.00 3.19
C ARG A 200 -3.39 -8.93 2.85
N GLY A 201 -4.68 -9.29 2.90
CA GLY A 201 -5.76 -8.31 2.93
C GLY A 201 -5.47 -7.27 4.03
N GLN A 202 -5.57 -5.99 3.69
CA GLN A 202 -5.40 -4.89 4.63
C GLN A 202 -6.79 -4.32 4.89
N ALA A 203 -7.25 -4.40 6.14
CA ALA A 203 -8.54 -3.89 6.58
C ALA A 203 -8.74 -2.39 6.24
N TYR A 204 -7.64 -1.64 6.27
CA TYR A 204 -7.57 -0.23 5.92
C TYR A 204 -6.23 0.08 5.28
N GLN A 205 -6.14 1.20 4.55
CA GLN A 205 -4.84 1.72 4.08
C GLN A 205 -4.17 2.66 5.09
N LYS A 206 -4.99 3.45 5.76
CA LYS A 206 -4.56 4.41 6.77
C LYS A 206 -5.57 4.44 7.90
N LEU A 207 -5.07 4.40 9.13
CA LEU A 207 -5.86 4.61 10.33
C LEU A 207 -5.16 5.66 11.19
N SER A 208 -5.87 6.72 11.53
CA SER A 208 -5.36 7.76 12.44
C SER A 208 -5.86 7.47 13.85
N LEU A 209 -4.97 7.57 14.83
CA LEU A 209 -5.27 7.38 16.25
C LEU A 209 -4.78 8.59 17.02
N ARG A 210 -5.62 9.16 17.88
CA ARG A 210 -5.24 10.21 18.82
C ARG A 210 -4.68 9.59 20.09
N VAL A 211 -3.54 10.10 20.53
CA VAL A 211 -2.96 9.82 21.84
C VAL A 211 -3.80 10.54 22.89
N VAL A 212 -4.43 9.77 23.76
CA VAL A 212 -5.28 10.28 24.84
C VAL A 212 -4.81 9.72 26.18
N LYS A 213 -5.34 10.27 27.27
CA LYS A 213 -5.10 9.69 28.60
C LYS A 213 -5.57 8.23 28.61
N GLY A 214 -4.65 7.31 28.90
CA GLY A 214 -4.93 5.88 29.03
C GLY A 214 -4.74 5.05 27.75
N GLY A 215 -4.47 5.66 26.59
CA GLY A 215 -4.25 4.87 25.36
C GLY A 215 -4.39 5.65 24.06
N LEU A 216 -4.82 4.92 23.02
CA LEU A 216 -5.00 5.41 21.66
C LEU A 216 -6.48 5.30 21.27
N LYS A 217 -7.04 6.36 20.68
CA LYS A 217 -8.44 6.39 20.22
C LYS A 217 -8.49 6.65 18.73
N VAL A 218 -9.39 5.99 18.00
CA VAL A 218 -9.55 6.26 16.57
C VAL A 218 -9.94 7.73 16.34
N ASP A 219 -9.18 8.41 15.48
CA ASP A 219 -9.32 9.83 15.13
C ASP A 219 -10.22 10.00 13.90
N ASP A 220 -11.37 9.32 13.94
CA ASP A 220 -12.46 9.39 12.98
C ASP A 220 -13.75 9.02 13.73
N PRO A 221 -14.68 9.97 13.94
CA PRO A 221 -15.90 9.73 14.72
C PRO A 221 -16.88 8.76 14.04
N ASP A 222 -16.80 8.60 12.71
CA ASP A 222 -17.70 7.74 11.94
C ASP A 222 -17.16 6.30 11.82
N HIS A 223 -15.91 6.05 12.25
CA HIS A 223 -15.32 4.73 12.26
C HIS A 223 -15.99 3.83 13.31
N GLY A 224 -16.26 2.56 12.99
CA GLY A 224 -16.95 1.62 13.89
C GLY A 224 -16.26 1.40 15.25
N LEU A 225 -14.94 1.68 15.31
CA LEU A 225 -14.12 1.59 16.52
C LEU A 225 -13.95 2.92 17.27
N ALA A 226 -14.60 4.01 16.83
CA ALA A 226 -14.45 5.35 17.41
C ALA A 226 -14.85 5.44 18.90
N ARG A 227 -15.72 4.53 19.36
CA ARG A 227 -16.15 4.46 20.77
C ARG A 227 -15.15 3.74 21.66
N GLY A 228 -14.26 2.93 21.08
CA GLY A 228 -13.29 2.14 21.82
C GLY A 228 -12.04 2.91 22.21
N LEU A 229 -11.28 2.31 23.12
CA LEU A 229 -9.95 2.76 23.52
C LEU A 229 -8.96 1.60 23.38
N TYR A 230 -7.91 1.78 22.59
CA TYR A 230 -6.76 0.89 22.58
C TYR A 230 -5.89 1.20 23.80
N ALA A 231 -5.93 0.36 24.82
CA ALA A 231 -5.20 0.55 26.07
C ALA A 231 -4.08 -0.50 26.22
N LYS A 232 -2.96 -0.12 26.83
CA LYS A 232 -1.93 -1.08 27.21
C LYS A 232 -2.46 -2.05 28.26
N PRO A 233 -1.96 -3.30 28.33
CA PRO A 233 -2.30 -4.19 29.43
C PRO A 233 -1.94 -3.52 30.76
N ALA A 234 -2.78 -3.73 31.78
CA ALA A 234 -2.46 -3.28 33.12
C ALA A 234 -1.14 -3.94 33.55
N SER A 235 -0.20 -3.16 34.06
CA SER A 235 1.03 -3.68 34.63
C SER A 235 0.65 -4.57 35.83
N THR A 236 0.78 -5.89 35.70
CA THR A 236 0.82 -6.76 36.87
C THR A 236 2.13 -6.47 37.58
N GLN A 237 2.08 -5.59 38.59
CA GLN A 237 3.13 -5.47 39.60
C GLN A 237 3.03 -6.63 40.59
#